data_AF-Q2JBR6-F1
#
_entry.id   AF-Q2JBR6-F1
#
_cell.length_a   1.000
_cell.length_b   1.000
_cell.length_c   1.000
_cell.angle_alpha   90.00
_cell.angle_beta   90.00
_cell.angle_gamma   90.00
#
_symmetry.space_group_name_H-M   'P 1'
#
loop_
_entity.id
_entity.type
_entity.pdbx_description
1 polymer ?
#
loop_
_entity_poly.entity_id
_entity_poly.type
_entity_poly.pdbx_seq_one_letter_code
_entity_poly.pdbx_strand_id
1 'polypeptide(L)'
;MAQIDDHRWMTRAIELAHRCPPATGAYSVGAVIVGENGEEIAFGFSREVDDTVHAEESALAKVAPDDPRLATATIYSTLEPCSQRMSWPRTCTQLILEAKIPRVVIAWREPSLFVADCQGYELLGAAGVTVVGMPELGERARAMKAHLAV
;
A
#
# COMPACT_ATOMS: atom_id res chain seq x y z
N MET A 1 9.20 -23.54 -1.07
CA MET A 1 8.63 -22.18 -0.98
C MET A 1 9.01 -21.46 -2.25
N ALA A 2 8.05 -20.90 -2.98
CA ALA A 2 8.36 -20.13 -4.19
C ALA A 2 9.13 -18.87 -3.76
N GLN A 3 10.22 -18.53 -4.46
CA GLN A 3 10.89 -17.26 -4.24
C GLN A 3 9.97 -16.15 -4.77
N ILE A 4 9.41 -15.36 -3.87
CA ILE A 4 8.58 -14.22 -4.25
C ILE A 4 9.49 -13.12 -4.81
N ASP A 5 9.22 -12.70 -6.03
CA ASP A 5 9.93 -11.60 -6.69
C ASP A 5 9.28 -10.26 -6.30
N ASP A 6 9.88 -9.59 -5.32
CA ASP A 6 9.40 -8.29 -4.84
C ASP A 6 9.37 -7.23 -5.95
N HIS A 7 10.34 -7.26 -6.87
CA HIS A 7 10.43 -6.28 -7.94
C HIS A 7 9.29 -6.44 -8.95
N ARG A 8 8.89 -7.69 -9.24
CA ARG A 8 7.71 -7.98 -10.05
C ARG A 8 6.45 -7.42 -9.41
N TRP A 9 6.24 -7.69 -8.12
CA TRP A 9 5.02 -7.28 -7.42
C TRP A 9 4.94 -5.78 -7.16
N MET A 10 6.07 -5.14 -6.85
CA MET A 10 6.11 -3.68 -6.75
C MET A 10 5.90 -3.02 -8.12
N THR A 11 6.43 -3.59 -9.21
CA THR A 11 6.12 -3.11 -10.56
C THR A 11 4.62 -3.23 -10.85
N ARG A 12 3.98 -4.32 -10.45
CA ARG A 12 2.52 -4.50 -10.56
C ARG A 12 1.75 -3.44 -9.74
N ALA A 13 2.18 -3.15 -8.52
CA ALA A 13 1.60 -2.09 -7.70
C ALA A 13 1.72 -0.70 -8.38
N ILE A 14 2.85 -0.40 -9.00
CA ILE A 14 3.05 0.82 -9.79
C ILE A 14 2.10 0.89 -10.99
N GLU A 15 1.88 -0.21 -11.72
CA GLU A 15 0.89 -0.25 -12.80
C GLU A 15 -0.53 0.06 -12.31
N LEU A 16 -0.88 -0.41 -11.12
CA LEU A 16 -2.19 -0.12 -10.52
C LEU A 16 -2.32 1.36 -10.14
N ALA A 17 -1.25 2.00 -9.69
CA ALA A 17 -1.25 3.44 -9.41
C ALA A 17 -1.56 4.29 -10.67
N HIS A 18 -1.23 3.80 -11.87
CA HIS A 18 -1.61 4.47 -13.13
C HIS A 18 -3.11 4.41 -13.44
N ARG A 19 -3.87 3.55 -12.74
CA ARG A 19 -5.32 3.41 -12.90
C ARG A 19 -6.11 4.34 -12.00
N CYS A 20 -5.44 5.03 -11.07
CA CYS A 20 -6.09 5.97 -10.16
C CYS A 20 -6.79 7.10 -10.94
N PRO A 21 -8.05 7.42 -10.61
CA PRO A 21 -8.66 8.66 -11.03
C PRO A 21 -7.76 9.87 -10.67
N PRO A 22 -7.67 10.90 -11.54
CA PRO A 22 -6.96 12.13 -11.23
C PRO A 22 -7.55 12.81 -9.99
N ALA A 23 -6.70 13.37 -9.14
CA ALA A 23 -7.12 14.13 -7.98
C ALA A 23 -6.10 15.22 -7.63
N THR A 24 -6.57 16.42 -7.37
CA THR A 24 -5.74 17.52 -6.90
C THR A 24 -5.46 17.36 -5.41
N GLY A 25 -4.19 17.47 -5.01
CA GLY A 25 -3.74 17.36 -3.62
C GLY A 25 -3.63 15.94 -3.06
N ALA A 26 -3.85 14.90 -3.87
CA ALA A 26 -3.77 13.50 -3.41
C ALA A 26 -2.74 12.68 -4.21
N TYR A 27 -2.14 11.70 -3.56
CA TYR A 27 -1.27 10.73 -4.23
C TYR A 27 -2.08 9.66 -4.97
N SER A 28 -1.53 9.17 -6.08
CA SER A 28 -1.99 7.95 -6.74
C SER A 28 -1.14 6.78 -6.23
N VAL A 29 -1.77 5.89 -5.46
CA VAL A 29 -1.13 4.75 -4.82
C VAL A 29 -1.72 3.47 -5.39
N GLY A 30 -0.89 2.46 -5.59
CA GLY A 30 -1.31 1.11 -5.91
C GLY A 30 -0.86 0.13 -4.83
N ALA A 31 -1.66 -0.90 -4.59
CA ALA A 31 -1.37 -1.94 -3.61
C ALA A 31 -1.72 -3.33 -4.14
N VAL A 32 -0.93 -4.34 -3.76
CA VAL A 32 -1.16 -5.75 -4.10
C VAL A 32 -0.92 -6.60 -2.87
N ILE A 33 -1.83 -7.54 -2.60
CA ILE A 33 -1.70 -8.57 -1.56
C ILE A 33 -1.34 -9.87 -2.26
N VAL A 34 -0.25 -10.49 -1.83
CA VAL A 34 0.32 -11.70 -2.45
C VAL A 34 0.46 -12.78 -1.38
N GLY A 35 -0.03 -13.98 -1.67
CA GLY A 35 0.10 -15.13 -0.78
C GLY A 35 1.52 -15.69 -0.76
N GLU A 36 1.83 -16.52 0.24
CA GLU A 36 3.14 -17.20 0.37
C GLU A 36 3.47 -18.12 -0.81
N ASN A 37 2.44 -18.57 -1.55
CA ASN A 37 2.58 -19.35 -2.78
C ASN A 37 3.02 -18.51 -3.98
N GLY A 38 3.10 -17.19 -3.84
CA GLY A 38 3.46 -16.26 -4.90
C GLY A 38 2.31 -15.93 -5.86
N GLU A 39 1.06 -16.11 -5.44
CA GLU A 39 -0.14 -15.73 -6.19
C GLU A 39 -0.74 -14.41 -5.67
N GLU A 40 -1.32 -13.62 -6.57
CA GLU A 40 -2.09 -12.42 -6.21
C GLU A 40 -3.40 -12.84 -5.52
N ILE A 41 -3.61 -12.37 -4.29
CA ILE A 41 -4.85 -12.58 -3.53
C ILE A 41 -5.86 -11.49 -3.90
N ALA A 42 -5.40 -10.24 -3.85
CA ALA A 42 -6.21 -9.07 -4.18
C ALA A 42 -5.29 -7.88 -4.51
N PHE A 43 -5.87 -6.85 -5.11
CA PHE A 43 -5.18 -5.61 -5.41
C PHE A 43 -6.10 -4.43 -5.20
N GLY A 44 -5.54 -3.23 -5.12
CA GLY A 44 -6.28 -1.99 -5.02
C GLY A 44 -5.48 -0.81 -5.54
N PHE A 45 -6.17 0.29 -5.80
CA PHE A 45 -5.55 1.58 -6.11
C PHE A 45 -6.36 2.72 -5.50
N SER A 46 -5.73 3.87 -5.26
CA SER A 46 -6.41 5.01 -4.67
C SER A 46 -7.62 5.40 -5.52
N ARG A 47 -8.73 5.69 -4.85
CA ARG A 47 -9.99 6.15 -5.47
C ARG A 47 -10.65 5.14 -6.39
N GLU A 48 -10.43 3.85 -6.16
CA GLU A 48 -11.08 2.79 -6.92
C GLU A 48 -12.59 2.71 -6.68
N VAL A 49 -13.03 3.03 -5.46
CA VAL A 49 -14.46 2.98 -5.07
C VAL A 49 -15.03 4.39 -4.89
N ASP A 50 -14.35 5.23 -4.13
CA ASP A 50 -14.69 6.65 -3.92
C ASP A 50 -13.44 7.50 -3.67
N ASP A 51 -13.59 8.83 -3.69
CA ASP A 51 -12.51 9.81 -3.62
C ASP A 51 -11.60 9.69 -2.37
N THR A 52 -12.03 8.98 -1.33
CA THR A 52 -11.34 8.88 -0.04
C THR A 52 -10.68 7.52 0.20
N VAL A 53 -11.02 6.49 -0.59
CA VAL A 53 -10.48 5.13 -0.39
C VAL A 53 -9.02 5.06 -0.83
N HIS A 54 -8.18 4.56 0.07
CA HIS A 54 -6.76 4.29 -0.17
C HIS A 54 -6.54 2.93 -0.85
N ALA A 55 -5.38 2.74 -1.45
CA ALA A 55 -5.08 1.53 -2.22
C ALA A 55 -5.07 0.26 -1.35
N GLU A 56 -4.46 0.32 -0.17
CA GLU A 56 -4.40 -0.80 0.77
C GLU A 56 -5.79 -1.15 1.30
N GLU A 57 -6.61 -0.13 1.58
CA GLU A 57 -8.00 -0.31 2.01
C GLU A 57 -8.83 -0.96 0.90
N SER A 58 -8.70 -0.51 -0.35
CA SER A 58 -9.38 -1.13 -1.48
C SER A 58 -8.95 -2.59 -1.69
N ALA A 59 -7.67 -2.90 -1.54
CA ALA A 59 -7.16 -4.27 -1.67
C ALA A 59 -7.71 -5.19 -0.57
N LEU A 60 -7.65 -4.74 0.70
CA LEU A 60 -8.12 -5.51 1.85
C LEU A 60 -9.65 -5.70 1.84
N ALA A 61 -10.42 -4.71 1.37
CA ALA A 61 -11.88 -4.80 1.29
C ALA A 61 -12.38 -5.90 0.33
N LYS A 62 -11.53 -6.41 -0.58
CA LYS A 62 -11.85 -7.49 -1.51
C LYS A 62 -11.55 -8.88 -0.96
N VAL A 63 -10.99 -8.96 0.25
CA VAL A 63 -10.64 -10.20 0.92
C VAL A 63 -11.49 -10.35 2.17
N ALA A 64 -11.91 -11.57 2.48
CA ALA A 64 -12.60 -11.83 3.74
C ALA A 64 -11.63 -11.51 4.92
N PRO A 65 -12.06 -10.81 5.98
CA PRO A 65 -11.17 -10.46 7.09
C PRO A 65 -10.52 -11.65 7.80
N ASP A 66 -11.14 -12.82 7.72
CA ASP A 66 -10.69 -14.10 8.27
C ASP A 66 -10.05 -15.04 7.23
N ASP A 67 -9.74 -14.53 6.04
CA ASP A 67 -9.09 -15.32 4.99
C ASP A 67 -7.71 -15.82 5.50
N PRO A 68 -7.51 -17.15 5.58
CA PRO A 68 -6.30 -17.72 6.18
C PRO A 68 -5.03 -17.37 5.39
N ARG A 69 -5.15 -16.97 4.11
CA ARG A 69 -4.01 -16.60 3.28
C ARG A 69 -3.34 -15.30 3.75
N LEU A 70 -4.05 -14.43 4.47
CA LEU A 70 -3.53 -13.15 4.95
C LEU A 70 -2.42 -13.32 5.99
N ALA A 71 -2.51 -14.36 6.82
CA ALA A 71 -1.56 -14.62 7.91
C ALA A 71 -0.14 -14.94 7.44
N THR A 72 0.03 -15.31 6.17
CA THR A 72 1.34 -15.56 5.53
C THR A 72 1.57 -14.66 4.31
N ALA A 73 0.70 -13.67 4.08
CA ALA A 73 0.77 -12.81 2.91
C ALA A 73 1.85 -11.72 3.02
N THR A 74 2.15 -11.12 1.88
CA THR A 74 2.84 -9.83 1.78
C THR A 74 1.90 -8.81 1.14
N ILE A 75 1.88 -7.59 1.66
CA ILE A 75 1.31 -6.44 0.95
C ILE A 75 2.43 -5.57 0.36
N TYR A 76 2.32 -5.25 -0.92
CA TYR A 76 3.16 -4.29 -1.63
C TYR A 76 2.38 -3.00 -1.79
N SER A 77 2.89 -1.88 -1.30
CA SER A 77 2.27 -0.55 -1.47
C SER A 77 3.28 0.40 -2.10
N THR A 78 2.86 1.17 -3.11
CA THR A 78 3.78 2.11 -3.78
C THR A 78 4.18 3.28 -2.88
N LEU A 79 3.39 3.57 -1.85
CA LEU A 79 3.63 4.60 -0.85
C LEU A 79 3.59 3.97 0.55
N GLU A 80 4.26 4.58 1.51
CA GLU A 80 4.14 4.23 2.92
C GLU A 80 2.67 4.25 3.37
N PRO A 81 2.16 3.15 3.99
CA PRO A 81 0.81 3.12 4.50
C PRO A 81 0.57 4.25 5.51
N CYS A 82 -0.53 4.98 5.37
CA CYS A 82 -0.79 6.11 6.26
C CYS A 82 -0.90 5.68 7.73
N SER A 83 -0.41 6.52 8.64
CA SER A 83 -0.57 6.39 10.10
C SER A 83 -1.58 7.39 10.67
N GLN A 84 -2.08 8.32 9.85
CA GLN A 84 -3.08 9.31 10.19
C GLN A 84 -3.98 9.55 8.98
N ARG A 85 -5.25 9.90 9.20
CA ARG A 85 -6.14 10.34 8.12
C ARG A 85 -7.31 11.17 8.65
N MET A 86 -7.76 12.13 7.85
CA MET A 86 -8.87 13.02 8.18
C MET A 86 -10.24 12.46 7.77
N SER A 87 -10.26 11.61 6.75
CA SER A 87 -11.49 11.20 6.07
C SER A 87 -12.23 10.05 6.76
N TRP A 88 -11.57 9.26 7.63
CA TRP A 88 -12.10 7.95 8.00
C TRP A 88 -11.39 7.40 9.26
N PRO A 89 -12.06 6.73 10.22
CA PRO A 89 -11.49 6.46 11.56
C PRO A 89 -10.31 5.48 11.69
N ARG A 90 -10.11 4.53 10.75
CA ARG A 90 -8.95 3.61 10.80
C ARG A 90 -7.77 4.20 10.05
N THR A 91 -6.68 3.49 9.83
CA THR A 91 -5.55 3.94 8.99
C THR A 91 -5.13 2.74 8.15
N CYS A 92 -4.44 2.93 7.03
CA CYS A 92 -3.93 1.79 6.26
C CYS A 92 -3.01 0.92 7.13
N THR A 93 -2.21 1.55 8.00
CA THR A 93 -1.42 0.84 9.02
C THR A 93 -2.30 -0.02 9.94
N GLN A 94 -3.37 0.53 10.52
CA GLN A 94 -4.28 -0.25 11.38
C GLN A 94 -4.97 -1.38 10.62
N LEU A 95 -5.42 -1.13 9.39
CA LEU A 95 -6.08 -2.15 8.57
C LEU A 95 -5.13 -3.33 8.27
N ILE A 96 -3.87 -3.08 7.97
CA ILE A 96 -2.84 -4.11 7.76
C ILE A 96 -2.61 -4.93 9.03
N LEU A 97 -2.55 -4.27 10.20
CA LEU A 97 -2.39 -4.93 11.50
C LEU A 97 -3.62 -5.77 11.88
N GLU A 98 -4.83 -5.25 11.66
CA GLU A 98 -6.09 -5.98 11.85
C GLU A 98 -6.16 -7.24 10.96
N ALA A 99 -5.68 -7.13 9.72
CA ALA A 99 -5.58 -8.22 8.77
C ALA A 99 -4.45 -9.23 9.08
N LYS A 100 -3.60 -8.93 10.08
CA LYS A 100 -2.46 -9.76 10.51
C LYS A 100 -1.50 -10.12 9.38
N ILE A 101 -1.29 -9.21 8.43
CA ILE A 101 -0.32 -9.40 7.36
C ILE A 101 1.09 -9.21 7.95
N PRO A 102 1.97 -10.23 7.90
CA PRO A 102 3.26 -10.20 8.57
C PRO A 102 4.34 -9.41 7.82
N ARG A 103 4.12 -9.09 6.54
CA ARG A 103 5.13 -8.46 5.69
C ARG A 103 4.55 -7.35 4.81
N VAL A 104 5.21 -6.20 4.82
CA VAL A 104 4.87 -5.02 4.03
C VAL A 104 6.09 -4.60 3.23
N VAL A 105 5.92 -4.33 1.94
CA VAL A 105 6.98 -3.82 1.06
C VAL A 105 6.55 -2.48 0.50
N ILE A 106 7.40 -1.45 0.62
CA ILE A 106 7.10 -0.08 0.18
C ILE A 106 8.13 0.44 -0.82
N ALA A 107 7.70 1.11 -1.89
CA ALA A 107 8.62 1.74 -2.83
C ALA A 107 9.05 3.15 -2.39
N TRP A 108 8.13 3.92 -1.81
CA TRP A 108 8.38 5.30 -1.47
C TRP A 108 7.90 5.61 -0.05
N ARG A 109 8.80 6.11 0.80
CA ARG A 109 8.43 6.68 2.09
C ARG A 109 7.75 8.02 1.89
N GLU A 110 6.63 8.25 2.57
CA GLU A 110 5.88 9.48 2.38
C GLU A 110 6.74 10.67 2.87
N PRO A 111 7.07 11.64 2.01
CA PRO A 111 7.78 12.82 2.45
C PRO A 111 6.86 13.64 3.36
N SER A 112 7.44 14.31 4.35
CA SER A 112 6.77 15.18 5.34
C SER A 112 6.03 16.41 4.77
N LEU A 113 5.69 16.41 3.48
CA LEU A 113 5.04 17.50 2.75
C LEU A 113 3.50 17.50 2.84
N PHE A 114 2.84 16.36 3.09
CA PHE A 114 1.36 16.28 3.12
C PHE A 114 0.79 15.83 4.48
N VAL A 115 1.54 15.01 5.22
CA VAL A 115 1.26 14.66 6.62
C VAL A 115 2.53 14.96 7.39
N ALA A 116 2.43 15.84 8.40
CA ALA A 116 3.48 15.98 9.38
C ALA A 116 3.52 14.65 10.15
N ASP A 117 4.56 13.85 9.89
CA ASP A 117 4.85 12.59 10.57
C ASP A 117 3.93 11.41 10.19
N CYS A 118 3.93 11.03 8.89
CA CYS A 118 3.57 9.65 8.54
C CYS A 118 4.58 8.70 9.21
N GLN A 119 4.06 7.77 10.00
CA GLN A 119 4.81 6.84 10.87
C GLN A 119 4.40 5.39 10.58
N GLY A 120 3.87 5.11 9.41
CA GLY A 120 3.32 3.79 9.08
C GLY A 120 4.40 2.72 9.14
N TYR A 121 5.58 3.01 8.58
CA TYR A 121 6.74 2.12 8.64
C TYR A 121 7.14 1.78 10.09
N GLU A 122 7.25 2.80 10.95
CA GLU A 122 7.64 2.64 12.35
C GLU A 122 6.60 1.85 13.14
N LEU A 123 5.32 2.18 12.98
CA LEU A 123 4.22 1.52 13.69
C LEU A 123 4.07 0.05 13.29
N LEU A 124 4.20 -0.26 12.00
CA LEU A 124 4.21 -1.64 11.50
C LEU A 124 5.38 -2.43 12.09
N GLY A 125 6.59 -1.86 12.03
CA GLY A 125 7.79 -2.47 12.59
C GLY A 125 7.69 -2.73 14.09
N ALA A 126 7.18 -1.76 14.85
CA ALA A 126 6.97 -1.89 16.30
C ALA A 126 5.94 -2.98 16.66
N ALA A 127 4.97 -3.24 15.78
CA ALA A 127 3.99 -4.31 15.93
C ALA A 127 4.49 -5.70 15.45
N GLY A 128 5.75 -5.81 15.02
CA GLY A 128 6.37 -7.06 14.58
C GLY A 128 6.15 -7.40 13.10
N VAL A 129 5.62 -6.47 12.30
CA VAL A 129 5.53 -6.62 10.84
C VAL A 129 6.91 -6.39 10.23
N THR A 130 7.33 -7.27 9.32
CA THR A 130 8.55 -7.07 8.53
C THR A 130 8.27 -6.02 7.45
N VAL A 131 8.90 -4.85 7.57
CA VAL A 131 8.78 -3.78 6.57
C VAL A 131 10.05 -3.68 5.74
N VAL A 132 9.91 -3.74 4.42
CA VAL A 132 11.03 -3.68 3.45
C VAL A 132 10.84 -2.45 2.55
N GLY A 133 11.88 -1.63 2.43
CA GLY A 133 11.90 -0.50 1.49
C GLY A 133 12.57 -0.87 0.16
N MET A 134 12.00 -0.39 -0.95
CA MET A 134 12.53 -0.52 -2.32
C MET A 134 12.80 0.88 -2.92
N PRO A 135 13.75 1.66 -2.37
CA PRO A 135 14.00 3.04 -2.78
C PRO A 135 14.39 3.17 -4.27
N GLU A 136 14.94 2.12 -4.88
CA GLU A 136 15.26 2.05 -6.31
C GLU A 136 14.01 2.14 -7.21
N LEU A 137 12.83 1.82 -6.68
CA LEU A 137 11.54 2.01 -7.35
C LEU A 137 10.79 3.27 -6.87
N GLY A 138 11.34 3.99 -5.89
CA GLY A 138 10.72 5.15 -5.27
C GLY A 138 10.44 6.29 -6.25
N GLU A 139 11.34 6.56 -7.21
CA GLU A 139 11.10 7.58 -8.24
C GLU A 139 9.92 7.23 -9.15
N ARG A 140 9.81 5.95 -9.54
CA ARG A 140 8.69 5.46 -10.37
C ARG A 140 7.36 5.57 -9.62
N ALA A 141 7.35 5.21 -8.34
CA ALA A 141 6.16 5.39 -7.49
C ALA A 141 5.81 6.89 -7.31
N ARG A 142 6.80 7.74 -7.05
CA ARG A 142 6.62 9.19 -6.89
C ARG A 142 6.15 9.89 -8.15
N ALA A 143 6.56 9.43 -9.33
CA ALA A 143 6.15 10.03 -10.60
C ALA A 143 4.63 10.01 -10.81
N MET A 144 3.91 9.14 -10.09
CA MET A 144 2.44 9.07 -10.13
C MET A 144 1.76 10.29 -9.47
N LYS A 145 2.55 11.20 -8.88
CA LYS A 145 2.13 12.52 -8.39
C LYS A 145 1.79 13.51 -9.53
N ALA A 146 2.16 13.24 -10.78
CA ALA A 146 2.21 14.25 -11.83
C ALA A 146 0.87 14.84 -12.31
N HIS A 147 -0.29 14.34 -11.84
CA HIS A 147 -1.59 14.96 -12.11
C HIS A 147 -1.87 16.24 -11.28
N LEU A 148 -0.91 16.70 -10.45
CA LEU A 148 -1.01 17.96 -9.69
C LEU A 148 -0.73 19.23 -10.51
N ALA A 149 -0.68 19.14 -11.84
CA ALA A 149 -0.64 20.31 -12.71
C ALA A 149 -1.96 20.41 -13.48
N VAL A 150 -2.94 21.13 -12.90
CA VAL A 150 -3.54 22.41 -13.35
C VAL A 150 -4.45 22.90 -12.23
#